data_AF-A0A1G0HX67-F1
#
_entry.id   AF-A0A1G0HX67-F1
#
_cell.length_a   1.000
_cell.length_b   1.000
_cell.length_c   1.000
_cell.angle_alpha   90.00
_cell.angle_beta   90.00
_cell.angle_gamma   90.00
#
_symmetry.space_group_name_H-M   'P 1'
#
loop_
_entity.id
_entity.type
_entity.pdbx_description
1 polymer ?
#
loop_
_entity_poly.entity_id
_entity_poly.type
_entity_poly.pdbx_seq_one_letter_code
_entity_poly.pdbx_strand_id
1 'polypeptide(L)'
;MTSRTLAAVCLLLIVLLQFGTVGGLLHSSPVPGEGLHVAILWESGNRGEIPPGQLDAIFSTEVDDLIKASGGAKFLMDVATDQRSESDEWARRAFAIPHPSLPMIVIDRNGRGEAGPVPTTVDGMKKLVGKYAK
;
A
#
# COMPACT_ATOMS: atom_id res chain seq x y z
N MET A 1 13.30 -58.71 -0.56
CA MET A 1 12.44 -58.04 -1.57
C MET A 1 11.60 -56.96 -0.87
N THR A 2 12.17 -55.79 -0.58
CA THR A 2 11.49 -54.74 0.21
C THR A 2 11.97 -53.33 -0.16
N SER A 3 12.33 -53.07 -1.42
CA SER A 3 12.97 -51.79 -1.82
C SER A 3 12.21 -50.96 -2.86
N ARG A 4 11.00 -51.37 -3.25
CA ARG A 4 10.23 -50.69 -4.33
C ARG A 4 9.04 -49.87 -3.86
N THR A 5 8.51 -50.14 -2.67
CA THR A 5 7.34 -49.43 -2.11
C THR A 5 7.69 -48.13 -1.41
N LEU A 6 8.93 -47.93 -0.94
CA LEU A 6 9.33 -46.69 -0.27
C LEU A 6 9.48 -45.49 -1.23
N ALA A 7 9.94 -45.74 -2.46
CA ALA A 7 10.21 -44.67 -3.42
C ALA A 7 8.94 -43.98 -3.95
N ALA A 8 7.82 -44.71 -4.05
CA ALA A 8 6.56 -44.17 -4.56
C ALA A 8 5.85 -43.25 -3.55
N VAL A 9 6.02 -43.49 -2.24
CA VAL A 9 5.39 -42.67 -1.19
C VAL A 9 6.10 -41.31 -1.04
N CYS A 10 7.41 -41.24 -1.24
CA CYS A 10 8.15 -39.97 -1.22
C CYS A 10 7.80 -39.05 -2.39
N LEU A 11 7.55 -39.60 -3.59
CA LEU A 11 7.23 -38.79 -4.76
C LEU A 11 5.83 -38.15 -4.69
N LEU A 12 4.86 -38.81 -4.04
CA LEU A 12 3.51 -38.26 -3.88
C LEU A 12 3.47 -37.09 -2.88
N LEU A 13 4.35 -37.09 -1.87
CA LEU A 13 4.41 -36.04 -0.84
C LEU A 13 5.03 -34.73 -1.33
N ILE A 14 5.90 -34.79 -2.36
CA ILE A 14 6.54 -33.59 -2.92
C ILE A 14 5.54 -32.79 -3.79
N VAL A 15 4.60 -33.46 -4.46
CA VAL A 15 3.60 -32.79 -5.32
C VAL A 15 2.56 -32.03 -4.49
N LEU A 16 2.22 -32.51 -3.29
CA LEU A 16 1.27 -31.82 -2.41
C LEU A 16 1.87 -30.58 -1.70
N LEU A 17 3.20 -30.43 -1.68
CA LEU A 17 3.89 -29.25 -1.16
C LEU A 17 4.02 -28.12 -2.20
N GLN A 18 3.72 -28.37 -3.48
CA GLN A 18 3.73 -27.31 -4.51
C GLN A 18 2.44 -26.48 -4.53
N PHE A 19 1.42 -26.88 -3.76
CA PHE A 19 0.25 -26.04 -3.46
C PHE A 19 0.43 -25.26 -2.15
N GLY A 20 1.66 -24.80 -1.89
CA GLY A 20 1.94 -23.76 -0.92
C GLY A 20 1.26 -22.47 -1.33
N THR A 21 0.00 -22.32 -0.94
CA THR A 21 -0.62 -21.08 -0.44
C THR A 21 0.17 -19.82 -0.77
N VAL A 22 -0.02 -19.27 -1.98
CA VAL A 22 0.21 -17.84 -2.23
C VAL A 22 -1.00 -17.08 -1.65
N GLY A 23 -1.29 -17.31 -0.37
CA GLY A 23 -2.09 -16.40 0.42
C GLY A 23 -1.14 -15.29 0.82
N GLY A 24 -1.06 -14.24 0.00
CA GLY A 24 -0.19 -13.09 0.26
C GLY A 24 -0.39 -12.62 1.69
N LEU A 25 0.63 -12.76 2.53
CA LEU A 25 0.67 -12.21 3.87
C LEU A 25 0.65 -10.69 3.71
N LEU A 26 -0.54 -10.10 3.71
CA LEU A 26 -0.70 -8.66 3.76
C LEU A 26 -0.08 -8.19 5.07
N HIS A 27 0.89 -7.27 4.98
CA HIS A 27 1.54 -6.69 6.14
C HIS A 27 0.53 -5.98 7.03
N SER A 28 0.77 -6.02 8.35
CA SER A 28 0.01 -5.21 9.30
C SER A 28 0.15 -3.75 8.93
N SER A 29 -0.98 -3.03 8.92
CA SER A 29 -1.00 -1.62 8.55
C SER A 29 -0.14 -0.78 9.50
N PRO A 30 0.60 0.21 8.96
CA PRO A 30 1.33 1.16 9.78
C PRO A 30 0.40 2.10 10.57
N VAL A 31 -0.84 2.35 10.07
CA VAL A 31 -1.92 3.04 10.81
C VAL A 31 -3.22 2.25 10.66
N PRO A 32 -3.53 1.35 11.59
CA PRO A 32 -4.80 0.62 11.54
C PRO A 32 -6.01 1.56 11.69
N GLY A 33 -6.97 1.41 10.78
CA GLY A 33 -8.28 2.05 10.78
C GLY A 33 -9.34 1.17 10.08
N GLU A 34 -10.59 1.65 10.06
CA GLU A 34 -11.69 0.99 9.34
C GLU A 34 -11.88 1.58 7.95
N GLY A 35 -12.14 0.75 6.95
CA GLY A 35 -12.27 1.21 5.57
C GLY A 35 -10.92 1.44 4.89
N LEU A 36 -10.95 1.90 3.64
CA LEU A 36 -9.74 2.20 2.87
C LEU A 36 -9.30 3.65 3.13
N HIS A 37 -8.08 3.83 3.61
CA HIS A 37 -7.48 5.15 3.77
C HIS A 37 -6.17 5.22 2.99
N VAL A 38 -5.97 6.33 2.29
CA VAL A 38 -4.77 6.59 1.50
C VAL A 38 -4.27 8.00 1.83
N ALA A 39 -3.14 8.08 2.52
CA ALA A 39 -2.46 9.32 2.82
C ALA A 39 -1.23 9.49 1.91
N ILE A 40 -1.08 10.65 1.29
CA ILE A 40 0.11 11.02 0.52
C ILE A 40 0.77 12.20 1.24
N LEU A 41 1.95 11.95 1.79
CA LEU A 41 2.81 12.97 2.38
C LEU A 41 3.74 13.50 1.30
N TRP A 42 3.77 14.81 1.11
CA TRP A 42 4.61 15.46 0.11
C TRP A 42 5.05 16.84 0.60
N GLU A 43 6.03 17.44 -0.06
CA GLU A 43 6.49 18.79 0.26
C GLU A 43 6.27 19.70 -0.94
N SER A 44 5.36 20.68 -0.80
CA SER A 44 5.00 21.55 -1.92
C SER A 44 6.16 22.46 -2.37
N GLY A 45 7.05 22.83 -1.44
CA GLY A 45 8.25 23.63 -1.71
C GLY A 45 9.23 22.94 -2.67
N ASN A 46 9.26 21.61 -2.67
CA ASN A 46 10.16 20.80 -3.51
C ASN A 46 9.45 20.21 -4.73
N ARG A 47 8.29 20.76 -5.14
CA ARG A 47 7.53 20.26 -6.28
C ARG A 47 8.34 20.15 -7.58
N GLY A 48 9.31 21.06 -7.78
CA GLY A 48 10.19 21.04 -8.96
C GLY A 48 11.18 19.88 -8.99
N GLU A 49 11.40 19.21 -7.86
CA GLU A 49 12.31 18.06 -7.73
C GLU A 49 11.57 16.72 -7.86
N ILE A 50 10.24 16.74 -7.84
CA ILE A 50 9.41 15.54 -7.96
C ILE A 50 9.32 15.15 -9.44
N PRO A 51 9.66 13.89 -9.81
CA PRO A 51 9.51 13.39 -11.17
C PRO A 51 8.08 13.60 -11.71
N PRO A 52 7.88 14.05 -12.97
CA PRO A 52 6.56 14.33 -13.51
C PRO A 52 5.58 13.15 -13.39
N GLY A 53 6.02 11.92 -13.67
CA GLY A 53 5.16 10.73 -13.55
C GLY A 53 4.74 10.42 -12.10
N GLN A 54 5.52 10.86 -11.12
CA GLN A 54 5.17 10.74 -9.70
C GLN A 54 4.16 11.83 -9.31
N LEU A 55 4.28 13.06 -9.83
CA LEU A 55 3.23 14.08 -9.68
C LEU A 55 1.91 13.62 -10.33
N ASP A 56 1.98 13.08 -11.55
CA ASP A 56 0.81 12.54 -12.24
C ASP A 56 0.13 11.44 -11.42
N ALA A 57 0.93 10.57 -10.77
CA ALA A 57 0.42 9.53 -9.87
C ALA A 57 -0.27 10.12 -8.61
N ILE A 58 0.30 11.16 -8.01
CA ILE A 58 -0.27 11.84 -6.82
C ILE A 58 -1.60 12.50 -7.17
N PHE A 59 -1.70 13.16 -8.32
CA PHE A 59 -2.86 13.95 -8.74
C PHE A 59 -3.77 13.23 -9.75
N SER A 60 -3.65 11.90 -9.87
CA SER A 60 -4.40 11.12 -10.85
C SER A 60 -5.88 10.99 -10.46
N THR A 61 -6.77 11.48 -11.33
CA THR A 61 -8.22 11.26 -11.20
C THR A 61 -8.58 9.77 -11.22
N GLU A 62 -7.88 8.95 -12.01
CA GLU A 62 -8.15 7.50 -12.07
C GLU A 62 -7.88 6.79 -10.74
N VAL A 63 -6.86 7.24 -10.01
CA VAL A 63 -6.55 6.73 -8.66
C VAL A 63 -7.62 7.19 -7.68
N ASP A 64 -8.06 8.45 -7.78
CA ASP A 64 -9.09 9.01 -6.92
C ASP A 64 -10.43 8.30 -7.10
N ASP A 65 -10.80 8.02 -8.35
CA ASP A 65 -11.99 7.24 -8.70
C ASP A 65 -11.90 5.81 -8.15
N LEU A 66 -10.72 5.18 -8.21
CA LEU A 66 -10.50 3.85 -7.64
C LEU A 66 -10.68 3.84 -6.11
N ILE A 67 -10.12 4.83 -5.41
CA ILE A 67 -10.26 4.97 -3.95
C ILE A 67 -11.72 5.18 -3.59
N LYS A 68 -12.39 6.11 -4.27
CA LYS A 68 -13.81 6.43 -4.04
C LYS A 68 -14.74 5.26 -4.34
N ALA A 69 -14.52 4.54 -5.45
CA ALA A 69 -15.29 3.34 -5.82
C ALA A 69 -15.14 2.22 -4.78
N SER A 70 -14.05 2.23 -4.02
CA SER A 70 -13.78 1.29 -2.93
C SER A 70 -14.32 1.76 -1.58
N GLY A 71 -15.02 2.90 -1.54
CA GLY A 71 -15.52 3.52 -0.31
C GLY A 71 -14.40 4.11 0.56
N GLY A 72 -13.25 4.41 -0.02
CA GLY A 72 -12.10 4.93 0.70
C GLY A 72 -11.99 6.46 0.74
N ALA A 73 -11.09 6.94 1.58
CA ALA A 73 -10.72 8.34 1.69
C ALA A 73 -9.26 8.57 1.27
N LYS A 74 -9.02 9.68 0.58
CA LYS A 74 -7.68 10.15 0.21
C LYS A 74 -7.35 11.43 0.96
N PHE A 75 -6.15 11.48 1.53
CA PHE A 75 -5.60 12.65 2.21
C PHE A 75 -4.31 13.06 1.52
N LEU A 76 -4.22 14.32 1.10
CA LEU A 76 -3.01 14.89 0.54
C LEU A 76 -2.42 15.88 1.55
N MET A 77 -1.30 15.51 2.15
CA MET A 77 -0.75 16.19 3.33
C MET A 77 0.60 16.81 3.00
N ASP A 78 0.65 18.14 3.04
CA ASP A 78 1.91 18.86 2.89
C ASP A 78 2.69 18.86 4.21
N VAL A 79 3.92 18.34 4.20
CA VAL A 79 4.74 18.23 5.41
C VAL A 79 5.12 19.59 6.01
N ALA A 80 5.05 20.66 5.21
CA ALA A 80 5.30 22.02 5.65
C ALA A 80 4.11 22.64 6.43
N THR A 81 2.93 21.99 6.41
CA THR A 81 1.71 22.48 7.07
C THR A 81 1.62 22.03 8.53
N ASP A 82 1.00 22.84 9.40
CA ASP A 82 0.74 22.46 10.78
C ASP A 82 -0.28 21.31 10.87
N GLN A 83 0.19 20.14 11.30
CA GLN A 83 -0.58 18.91 11.49
C GLN A 83 -1.75 19.05 12.46
N ARG A 84 -1.71 20.03 13.38
CA ARG A 84 -2.80 20.26 14.35
C ARG A 84 -4.10 20.70 13.68
N SER A 85 -4.02 21.16 12.44
CA SER A 85 -5.18 21.51 11.63
C SER A 85 -5.89 20.30 11.02
N GLU A 86 -5.28 19.11 11.04
CA GLU A 86 -5.92 17.89 10.52
C GLU A 86 -6.95 17.35 11.51
N SER A 87 -8.21 17.43 11.08
CA SER A 87 -9.38 17.01 11.85
C SER A 87 -9.56 15.49 11.88
N ASP A 88 -9.12 14.81 10.82
CA ASP A 88 -9.23 13.36 10.71
C ASP A 88 -8.14 12.70 11.56
N GLU A 89 -8.56 11.86 12.51
CA GLU A 89 -7.64 11.19 13.44
C GLU A 89 -6.71 10.21 12.72
N TRP A 90 -7.22 9.51 11.70
CA TRP A 90 -6.42 8.55 10.95
C TRP A 90 -5.35 9.28 10.13
N ALA A 91 -5.74 10.36 9.43
CA ALA A 91 -4.80 11.18 8.64
C ALA A 91 -3.72 11.80 9.53
N ARG A 92 -4.08 12.33 10.71
CA ARG A 92 -3.12 12.85 11.68
C ARG A 92 -2.13 11.79 12.17
N ARG A 93 -2.60 10.55 12.40
CA ARG A 93 -1.72 9.42 12.75
C ARG A 93 -0.84 8.99 11.57
N ALA A 94 -1.36 9.01 10.35
CA ALA A 94 -0.60 8.71 9.13
C ALA A 94 0.52 9.73 8.89
N PHE A 95 0.25 11.00 9.17
CA PHE A 95 1.27 12.06 9.12
C PHE A 95 2.43 11.78 10.08
N ALA A 96 2.13 11.31 11.30
CA ALA A 96 3.13 11.08 12.34
C ALA A 96 4.09 9.91 12.06
N ILE A 97 3.89 9.15 10.97
CA ILE A 97 4.80 8.08 10.57
C ILE A 97 6.15 8.66 10.12
N PRO A 98 7.30 8.11 10.56
CA PRO A 98 8.60 8.49 10.04
C PRO A 98 8.68 8.35 8.52
N HIS A 99 8.96 9.46 7.84
CA HIS A 99 9.01 9.55 6.39
C HIS A 99 10.46 9.84 5.91
N PRO A 100 11.30 8.80 5.68
CA PRO A 100 12.70 8.97 5.31
C PRO A 100 12.90 9.55 3.91
N SER A 101 11.86 9.54 3.07
CA SER A 101 11.84 10.10 1.73
C SER A 101 10.47 10.69 1.43
N LEU A 102 10.44 11.78 0.66
CA LEU A 102 9.21 12.36 0.12
C LEU A 102 9.26 12.36 -1.41
N PRO A 103 8.11 12.23 -2.09
CA PRO A 103 6.78 11.98 -1.53
C PRO A 103 6.59 10.53 -1.06
N MET A 104 5.81 10.35 0.01
CA MET A 104 5.51 9.08 0.66
C MET A 104 4.01 8.80 0.63
N ILE A 105 3.65 7.52 0.55
CA ILE A 105 2.28 7.04 0.66
C ILE A 105 2.13 6.13 1.88
N VAL A 106 1.00 6.27 2.56
CA VAL A 106 0.53 5.40 3.65
C VAL A 106 -0.84 4.87 3.24
N ILE A 107 -0.99 3.56 3.17
CA ILE A 107 -2.26 2.91 2.83
C ILE A 107 -2.68 2.00 3.96
N ASP A 108 -3.96 2.05 4.33
CA ASP A 108 -4.60 1.12 5.24
C ASP A 108 -5.93 0.64 4.65
N ARG A 109 -6.24 -0.64 4.83
CA ARG A 109 -7.60 -1.16 4.79
C ARG A 109 -7.83 -2.18 5.89
N ASN A 110 -8.64 -1.82 6.86
CA ASN A 110 -9.04 -2.70 7.96
C ASN A 110 -7.82 -3.30 8.69
N GLY A 111 -6.81 -2.48 8.97
CA GLY A 111 -5.58 -2.90 9.66
C GLY A 111 -4.56 -3.63 8.79
N ARG A 112 -4.75 -3.69 7.46
CA ARG A 112 -3.77 -4.21 6.49
C ARG A 112 -3.29 -3.08 5.59
N GLY A 113 -1.99 -2.92 5.44
CA GLY A 113 -1.49 -1.70 4.81
C GLY A 113 0.02 -1.68 4.61
N GLU A 114 0.50 -0.62 3.99
CA GLU A 114 1.94 -0.34 3.87
C GLU A 114 2.24 1.15 3.81
N ALA A 115 3.49 1.48 4.15
CA ALA A 115 4.05 2.82 4.06
C ALA A 115 5.30 2.75 3.18
N GLY A 116 5.47 3.69 2.25
CA GLY A 116 6.62 3.69 1.34
C GLY A 116 6.63 4.84 0.35
N PRO A 117 7.61 4.90 -0.56
CA PRO A 117 7.67 5.96 -1.57
C PRO A 117 6.45 5.89 -2.49
N VAL A 118 5.96 7.06 -2.93
CA VAL A 118 4.90 7.10 -3.95
C VAL A 118 5.41 6.47 -5.25
N PRO A 119 4.64 5.59 -5.90
CA PRO A 119 5.02 5.05 -7.21
C PRO A 119 5.28 6.14 -8.25
N THR A 120 6.28 5.95 -9.10
CA THR A 120 6.69 6.94 -10.11
C THR A 120 5.78 6.98 -11.35
N THR A 121 4.71 6.20 -11.37
CA THR A 121 3.75 6.11 -12.48
C THR A 121 2.33 5.93 -11.95
N VAL A 122 1.35 6.42 -12.73
CA VAL A 122 -0.08 6.26 -12.45
C VAL A 122 -0.46 4.78 -12.35
N ASP A 123 0.03 3.93 -13.25
CA ASP A 123 -0.22 2.49 -13.20
C ASP A 123 0.36 1.82 -11.96
N GLY A 124 1.53 2.28 -11.50
CA GLY A 124 2.13 1.83 -10.24
C GLY A 124 1.23 2.17 -9.05
N MET A 125 0.70 3.39 -9.03
CA MET A 125 -0.24 3.85 -8.00
C MET A 125 -1.55 3.06 -8.02
N LYS A 126 -2.13 2.83 -9.20
CA LYS A 126 -3.35 2.01 -9.37
C LYS A 126 -3.16 0.58 -8.90
N LYS A 127 -2.00 -0.04 -9.19
CA LYS A 127 -1.67 -1.39 -8.69
C LYS A 127 -1.53 -1.41 -7.17
N LEU A 128 -0.86 -0.40 -6.61
CA LEU A 128 -0.65 -0.26 -5.17
C LEU A 128 -1.99 -0.08 -4.43
N VAL A 129 -2.81 0.91 -4.82
CA VAL A 129 -4.14 1.11 -4.24
C VAL A 129 -5.02 -0.12 -4.49
N GLY A 130 -4.99 -0.68 -5.71
CA GLY A 130 -5.74 -1.86 -6.12
C GLY A 130 -5.44 -3.13 -5.30
N LYS A 131 -4.24 -3.24 -4.73
CA LYS A 131 -3.85 -4.32 -3.80
C LYS A 131 -4.64 -4.27 -2.50
N TYR A 132 -4.93 -3.06 -2.00
CA TYR A 132 -5.66 -2.83 -0.76
C TYR A 132 -7.12 -2.45 -0.99
N ALA A 133 -7.53 -2.13 -2.21
CA ALA A 133 -8.90 -1.82 -2.59
C ALA A 133 -9.82 -3.07 -2.71
N LYS A 134 -9.29 -4.28 -2.50
CA LYS A 134 -10.04 -5.55 -2.58
C LYS A 134 -10.35 -6.14 -1.21
#